data_AF-A0A7M7G9E3-F1
#
_entry.id   AF-A0A7M7G9E3-F1
#
_cell.length_a   1.000
_cell.length_b   1.000
_cell.length_c   1.000
_cell.angle_alpha   90.00
_cell.angle_beta   90.00
_cell.angle_gamma   90.00
#
_symmetry.space_group_name_H-M   'P 1'
#
loop_
_entity.id
_entity.type
_entity.pdbx_description
1 polymer ?
#
loop_
_entity_poly.entity_id
_entity_poly.type
_entity_poly.pdbx_seq_one_letter_code
_entity_poly.pdbx_strand_id
1 'polypeptide(L)'
;KILLEALQKYGSENIDAISKMLPNISLEDIKSTISKYSEIAKNLYEDELLNKWLKCGLYQPEDSFIPEALLFIQLFENHPPPSELEGYDIRSIYNFLYRSCFGQSSYFDLSPKDRDLLCFLISKIEQKIWPKCKTDIWEYVGKVYNKRNIKKVYPGKKRHLL
;
A
#
# COMPACT_ATOMS: atom_id res chain seq x y z
N LYS A 1 -3.94 -3.26 11.51
CA LYS A 1 -4.42 -3.97 10.29
C LYS A 1 -5.93 -3.87 10.09
N ILE A 2 -6.77 -4.39 11.00
CA ILE A 2 -8.25 -4.36 10.85
C ILE A 2 -8.82 -2.92 10.69
N LEU A 3 -8.27 -1.93 11.42
CA LEU A 3 -8.67 -0.53 11.25
C LEU A 3 -8.39 0.00 9.84
N LEU A 4 -7.23 -0.30 9.26
CA LEU A 4 -6.89 0.10 7.88
C LEU A 4 -7.82 -0.57 6.84
N GLU A 5 -8.14 -1.85 7.04
CA GLU A 5 -9.10 -2.57 6.18
C GLU A 5 -10.51 -1.99 6.27
N ALA A 6 -10.95 -1.62 7.48
CA ALA A 6 -12.25 -0.97 7.68
C ALA A 6 -12.29 0.44 7.06
N LEU A 7 -11.21 1.21 7.21
CA LEU A 7 -11.06 2.54 6.61
C LEU A 7 -11.04 2.49 5.08
N GLN A 8 -10.36 1.50 4.50
CA GLN A 8 -10.36 1.26 3.07
C GLN A 8 -11.76 0.93 2.54
N LYS A 9 -12.51 0.10 3.28
CA LYS A 9 -13.81 -0.41 2.84
C LYS A 9 -14.94 0.62 2.98
N TYR A 10 -14.93 1.41 4.05
CA TYR A 10 -16.05 2.29 4.39
C TYR A 10 -15.70 3.79 4.34
N GLY A 11 -14.42 4.14 4.14
CA GLY A 11 -13.93 5.50 4.27
C GLY A 11 -13.83 5.94 5.73
N SER A 12 -13.06 7.01 5.98
CA SER A 12 -12.85 7.56 7.33
C SER A 12 -14.10 8.21 7.94
N GLU A 13 -15.10 8.53 7.12
CA GLU A 13 -16.34 9.20 7.54
C GLU A 13 -17.37 8.23 8.14
N ASN A 14 -17.34 6.95 7.75
CA ASN A 14 -18.36 5.97 8.12
C ASN A 14 -17.94 5.16 9.37
N ILE A 15 -17.89 5.85 10.50
CA ILE A 15 -17.39 5.30 11.76
C ILE A 15 -18.31 4.21 12.33
N ASP A 16 -19.61 4.29 12.07
CA ASP A 16 -20.58 3.26 12.48
C ASP A 16 -20.40 1.93 11.73
N ALA A 17 -19.90 1.95 10.49
CA ALA A 17 -19.53 0.75 9.77
C ALA A 17 -18.16 0.21 10.22
N ILE A 18 -17.22 1.10 10.57
CA ILE A 18 -15.90 0.71 11.09
C ILE A 18 -16.03 0.06 12.48
N SER A 19 -16.87 0.59 13.36
CA SER A 19 -17.10 0.04 14.71
C SER A 19 -17.62 -1.39 14.68
N LYS A 20 -18.41 -1.75 13.65
CA LYS A 20 -18.87 -3.13 13.43
C LYS A 20 -17.74 -4.11 13.08
N MET A 21 -16.66 -3.65 12.45
CA MET A 21 -15.46 -4.47 12.19
C MET A 21 -14.48 -4.48 13.38
N LEU A 22 -14.63 -3.55 14.32
CA LEU A 22 -13.81 -3.41 15.51
C LEU A 22 -14.70 -3.45 16.78
N PRO A 23 -15.43 -4.55 17.04
CA PRO A 23 -16.40 -4.60 18.13
C PRO A 23 -15.78 -4.45 19.53
N ASN A 24 -14.47 -4.65 19.64
CA ASN A 24 -13.72 -4.55 20.89
C ASN A 24 -13.12 -3.16 21.13
N ILE A 25 -13.33 -2.20 20.22
CA ILE A 25 -12.78 -0.85 20.31
C ILE A 25 -13.95 0.12 20.41
N SER A 26 -13.90 1.05 21.36
CA SER A 26 -14.96 2.04 21.51
C SER A 26 -15.02 2.98 20.29
N LEU A 27 -16.21 3.51 20.03
CA LEU A 27 -16.45 4.42 18.91
C LEU A 27 -15.64 5.72 19.07
N GLU A 28 -15.42 6.15 20.31
CA GLU A 28 -14.60 7.29 20.69
C GLU A 28 -13.11 7.03 20.43
N ASP A 29 -12.60 5.83 20.76
CA ASP A 29 -11.22 5.44 20.49
C ASP A 29 -10.94 5.33 18.99
N ILE A 30 -11.90 4.82 18.20
CA ILE A 30 -11.79 4.78 16.73
C ILE A 30 -11.70 6.22 16.18
N LYS A 31 -12.59 7.12 16.63
CA LYS A 31 -12.55 8.54 16.25
C LYS A 31 -11.23 9.19 16.60
N SER A 32 -10.79 9.06 17.86
CA SER A 32 -9.52 9.60 18.37
C SER A 32 -8.34 9.11 17.54
N THR A 33 -8.32 7.81 17.22
CA THR A 33 -7.24 7.19 16.44
C THR A 33 -7.20 7.74 15.01
N ILE A 34 -8.35 7.83 14.34
CA ILE A 34 -8.46 8.41 12.99
C ILE A 34 -8.00 9.88 13.01
N SER A 35 -8.50 10.69 13.96
CA SER A 35 -8.13 12.10 14.09
C SER A 35 -6.64 12.30 14.34
N LYS A 36 -6.06 11.51 15.25
CA LYS A 36 -4.62 11.52 15.54
C LYS A 36 -3.79 11.26 14.27
N TYR A 37 -4.19 10.29 13.47
CA TYR A 37 -3.48 9.96 12.24
C TYR A 37 -3.64 11.02 11.15
N SER A 38 -4.83 11.61 11.01
CA SER A 38 -5.04 12.77 10.14
C SER A 38 -4.21 13.98 10.58
N GLU A 39 -4.06 14.21 11.87
CA GLU A 39 -3.28 15.33 12.41
C GLU A 39 -1.77 15.13 12.19
N ILE A 40 -1.29 13.90 12.38
CA ILE A 40 0.09 13.52 12.03
C ILE A 40 0.34 13.76 10.54
N ALA A 41 -0.58 13.36 9.66
CA ALA A 41 -0.43 13.58 8.22
C ALA A 41 -0.45 15.06 7.82
N LYS A 42 -1.24 15.90 8.50
CA LYS A 42 -1.34 17.34 8.21
C LYS A 42 -0.13 18.16 8.65
N ASN A 43 0.54 17.74 9.73
CA ASN A 43 1.56 18.55 10.41
C ASN A 43 3.01 18.09 10.12
N LEU A 44 3.24 17.21 9.15
CA LEU A 44 4.58 16.71 8.82
C LEU A 44 5.08 17.27 7.48
N TYR A 45 6.35 17.71 7.44
CA TYR A 45 7.06 18.10 6.23
C TYR A 45 7.47 16.87 5.38
N GLU A 46 7.46 17.03 4.05
CA GLU A 46 7.66 15.97 3.04
C GLU A 46 8.85 15.02 3.31
N ASP A 47 10.00 15.55 3.76
CA ASP A 47 11.22 14.77 3.97
C ASP A 47 11.25 13.96 5.29
N GLU A 48 10.42 14.34 6.27
CA GLU A 48 10.32 13.64 7.56
C GLU A 48 9.24 12.53 7.55
N LEU A 49 8.26 12.59 6.65
CA LEU A 49 7.12 11.67 6.59
C LEU A 49 7.57 10.21 6.56
N LEU A 50 8.33 9.82 5.54
CA LEU A 50 8.69 8.41 5.33
C LEU A 50 9.64 7.90 6.44
N ASN A 51 10.63 8.71 6.80
CA ASN A 51 11.67 8.30 7.76
C ASN A 51 11.15 8.20 9.20
N LYS A 52 10.30 9.13 9.64
CA LYS A 52 9.73 9.13 10.99
C LYS A 52 8.64 8.08 11.10
N TRP A 53 7.91 7.81 10.01
CA TRP A 53 6.99 6.69 9.91
C TRP A 53 7.71 5.35 10.04
N LEU A 54 8.71 5.08 9.19
CA LEU A 54 9.47 3.82 9.25
C LEU A 54 10.10 3.56 10.62
N LYS A 55 10.33 4.61 11.42
CA LYS A 55 10.98 4.55 12.73
C LYS A 55 10.03 4.61 13.94
N CYS A 56 8.71 4.72 13.77
CA CYS A 56 7.77 4.91 14.90
C CYS A 56 7.52 3.67 15.77
N GLY A 57 8.32 2.60 15.62
CA GLY A 57 8.23 1.38 16.42
C GLY A 57 7.05 0.46 16.09
N LEU A 58 6.21 0.85 15.12
CA LEU A 58 5.12 0.02 14.60
C LEU A 58 5.60 -1.07 13.62
N TYR A 59 6.88 -1.04 13.21
CA TYR A 59 7.37 -1.82 12.07
C TYR A 59 8.67 -2.55 12.42
N GLN A 60 8.76 -3.84 12.08
CA GLN A 60 9.98 -4.64 12.15
C GLN A 60 10.65 -4.74 10.76
N PRO A 61 11.99 -4.89 10.68
CA PRO A 61 12.72 -4.94 9.41
C PRO A 61 12.26 -6.05 8.45
N GLU A 62 11.62 -7.11 8.96
CA GLU A 62 11.14 -8.25 8.17
C GLU A 62 9.73 -8.04 7.59
N ASP A 63 9.02 -7.01 8.04
CA ASP A 63 7.67 -6.72 7.58
C ASP A 63 7.69 -5.71 6.42
N SER A 64 7.39 -6.17 5.20
CA SER A 64 7.17 -5.28 4.06
C SER A 64 5.79 -4.64 4.14
N PHE A 65 5.67 -3.55 4.90
CA PHE A 65 4.45 -2.74 5.05
C PHE A 65 4.28 -1.69 3.95
N ILE A 66 4.97 -1.87 2.81
CA ILE A 66 4.87 -0.98 1.64
C ILE A 66 3.40 -0.77 1.22
N PRO A 67 2.55 -1.81 1.12
CA PRO A 67 1.16 -1.61 0.76
C PRO A 67 0.40 -0.74 1.78
N GLU A 68 0.54 -1.03 3.07
CA GLU A 68 -0.12 -0.28 4.14
C GLU A 68 0.31 1.20 4.17
N ALA A 69 1.59 1.48 3.92
CA ALA A 69 2.10 2.85 3.83
C ALA A 69 1.49 3.60 2.62
N LEU A 70 1.44 2.97 1.44
CA LEU A 70 0.84 3.55 0.24
C LEU A 70 -0.66 3.83 0.43
N LEU A 71 -1.39 2.91 1.06
CA LEU A 71 -2.80 3.09 1.41
C LEU A 71 -2.98 4.25 2.39
N PHE A 72 -2.12 4.34 3.40
CA PHE A 72 -2.20 5.41 4.38
C PHE A 72 -1.98 6.78 3.74
N ILE A 73 -0.93 6.92 2.92
CA ILE A 73 -0.66 8.15 2.16
C ILE A 73 -1.89 8.54 1.33
N GLN A 74 -2.45 7.59 0.59
CA GLN A 74 -3.64 7.80 -0.24
C GLN A 74 -4.87 8.27 0.55
N LEU A 75 -5.07 7.77 1.78
CA LEU A 75 -6.22 8.11 2.61
C LEU A 75 -6.05 9.43 3.36
N PHE A 76 -4.87 9.67 3.95
CA PHE A 76 -4.71 10.67 5.00
C PHE A 76 -3.90 11.91 4.61
N GLU A 77 -3.06 11.83 3.59
CA GLU A 77 -2.27 12.98 3.17
C GLU A 77 -3.15 13.98 2.39
N ASN A 78 -2.82 15.27 2.54
CA ASN A 78 -3.53 16.34 1.88
C ASN A 78 -2.98 16.55 0.46
N HIS A 79 -3.31 15.62 -0.44
CA HIS A 79 -2.91 15.70 -1.85
C HIS A 79 -3.52 16.95 -2.51
N PRO A 80 -2.73 17.74 -3.25
CA PRO A 80 -3.28 18.84 -4.03
C PRO A 80 -4.32 18.31 -5.03
N PRO A 81 -5.42 19.05 -5.25
CA PRO A 81 -6.41 18.65 -6.23
C PRO A 81 -5.81 18.66 -7.65
N PRO A 82 -6.33 17.86 -8.59
CA PRO A 82 -5.80 17.82 -9.95
C PRO A 82 -5.78 19.19 -10.64
N SER A 83 -6.66 20.12 -10.28
CA SER A 83 -6.66 21.50 -10.78
C SER A 83 -5.37 22.27 -10.48
N GLU A 84 -4.69 21.95 -9.38
CA GLU A 84 -3.44 22.59 -8.95
C GLU A 84 -2.20 21.89 -9.53
N LEU A 85 -2.37 20.69 -10.10
CA LEU A 85 -1.29 19.86 -10.65
C LEU A 85 -1.52 19.57 -12.14
N GLU A 86 -2.02 20.53 -12.91
CA GLU A 86 -2.24 20.39 -14.36
C GLU A 86 -3.07 19.14 -14.76
N GLY A 87 -3.91 18.63 -13.88
CA GLY A 87 -4.71 17.42 -14.08
C GLY A 87 -4.09 16.11 -13.59
N TYR A 88 -2.96 16.12 -12.89
CA TYR A 88 -2.42 14.93 -12.23
C TYR A 88 -3.21 14.59 -10.96
N ASP A 89 -3.56 13.32 -10.79
CA ASP A 89 -4.23 12.83 -9.59
C ASP A 89 -3.29 11.96 -8.76
N ILE A 90 -2.56 12.61 -7.85
CA ILE A 90 -1.58 11.98 -6.96
C ILE A 90 -2.25 10.93 -6.06
N ARG A 91 -3.47 11.21 -5.59
CA ARG A 91 -4.23 10.27 -4.75
C ARG A 91 -4.54 8.99 -5.53
N SER A 92 -4.93 9.11 -6.80
CA SER A 92 -5.16 7.96 -7.69
C SER A 92 -3.87 7.18 -7.99
N ILE A 93 -2.74 7.87 -8.15
CA ILE A 93 -1.42 7.22 -8.34
C ILE A 93 -1.06 6.37 -7.10
N TYR A 94 -1.18 6.90 -5.89
CA TYR A 94 -0.92 6.12 -4.67
C TYR A 94 -1.88 4.95 -4.50
N ASN A 95 -3.17 5.12 -4.83
CA ASN A 95 -4.14 4.03 -4.84
C ASN A 95 -3.73 2.92 -5.83
N PHE A 96 -3.30 3.31 -7.03
CA PHE A 96 -2.83 2.36 -8.04
C PHE A 96 -1.60 1.59 -7.57
N LEU A 97 -0.62 2.26 -6.97
CA LEU A 97 0.57 1.61 -6.41
C LEU A 97 0.21 0.61 -5.30
N TYR A 98 -0.67 1.01 -4.38
CA TYR A 98 -1.19 0.13 -3.34
C TYR A 98 -1.86 -1.13 -3.92
N ARG A 99 -2.79 -0.98 -4.88
CA ARG A 99 -3.47 -2.11 -5.53
C ARG A 99 -2.52 -3.01 -6.32
N SER A 100 -1.43 -2.43 -6.85
CA SER A 100 -0.38 -3.17 -7.58
C SER A 100 0.37 -4.15 -6.68
N CYS A 101 0.48 -3.87 -5.38
CA CYS A 101 1.07 -4.81 -4.43
C CYS A 101 0.30 -6.13 -4.32
N PHE A 102 -1.01 -6.14 -4.64
CA PHE A 102 -1.87 -7.31 -4.54
C PHE A 102 -2.21 -7.95 -5.90
N GLY A 103 -1.64 -7.43 -7.00
CA GLY A 103 -1.94 -7.90 -8.36
C GLY A 103 -3.36 -7.59 -8.83
N GLN A 104 -4.00 -6.57 -8.24
CA GLN A 104 -5.40 -6.19 -8.50
C GLN A 104 -5.55 -4.92 -9.34
N SER A 105 -4.45 -4.33 -9.84
CA SER A 105 -4.48 -3.14 -10.66
C SER A 105 -4.44 -3.48 -12.15
N SER A 106 -5.39 -2.93 -12.90
CA SER A 106 -5.36 -2.93 -14.36
C SER A 106 -4.55 -1.71 -14.83
N TYR A 107 -3.77 -1.87 -15.90
CA TYR A 107 -3.05 -0.76 -16.54
C TYR A 107 -3.97 0.41 -16.97
N PHE A 108 -5.28 0.15 -17.09
CA PHE A 108 -6.29 1.14 -17.46
C PHE A 108 -6.92 1.87 -16.27
N ASP A 109 -6.51 1.56 -15.04
CA ASP A 109 -7.06 2.16 -13.82
C ASP A 109 -6.54 3.59 -13.55
N LEU A 110 -5.53 4.04 -14.31
CA LEU A 110 -4.98 5.39 -14.25
C LEU A 110 -5.24 6.13 -15.57
N SER A 111 -5.37 7.46 -15.48
CA SER A 111 -5.40 8.31 -16.66
C SER A 111 -4.10 8.15 -17.46
N PRO A 112 -4.10 8.33 -18.79
CA PRO A 112 -2.88 8.27 -19.59
C PRO A 112 -1.77 9.17 -19.04
N LYS A 113 -2.13 10.37 -18.59
CA LYS A 113 -1.21 11.38 -18.05
C LYS A 113 -0.56 10.92 -16.73
N ASP A 114 -1.34 10.36 -15.81
CA ASP A 114 -0.83 9.82 -14.54
C ASP A 114 0.07 8.60 -14.75
N ARG A 115 -0.26 7.76 -15.75
CA ARG A 115 0.58 6.61 -16.12
C ARG A 115 1.92 7.06 -16.68
N ASP A 116 1.92 8.02 -17.59
CA ASP A 116 3.14 8.51 -18.22
C ASP A 116 4.07 9.12 -17.16
N LEU A 117 3.51 9.88 -16.21
CA LEU A 117 4.24 10.38 -15.05
C LEU A 117 4.82 9.22 -14.21
N LEU A 118 3.99 8.23 -13.88
CA LEU A 118 4.43 7.11 -13.06
C LEU A 118 5.54 6.30 -13.74
N CYS A 119 5.39 5.99 -15.03
CA CYS A 119 6.42 5.32 -15.83
C CYS A 119 7.72 6.13 -15.84
N PHE A 120 7.65 7.44 -16.06
CA PHE A 120 8.81 8.32 -16.04
C PHE A 120 9.53 8.31 -14.67
N LEU A 121 8.78 8.38 -13.58
CA LEU A 121 9.34 8.34 -12.22
C LEU A 121 10.00 6.99 -11.92
N ILE A 122 9.35 5.88 -12.29
CA ILE A 122 9.92 4.54 -12.13
C ILE A 122 11.20 4.39 -12.94
N SER A 123 11.25 4.84 -14.20
CA SER A 123 12.45 4.80 -15.02
C SER A 123 13.59 5.64 -14.43
N LYS A 124 13.29 6.80 -13.83
CA LYS A 124 14.30 7.61 -13.11
C LYS A 124 14.84 6.89 -11.87
N ILE A 125 13.96 6.22 -11.11
CA ILE A 125 14.38 5.43 -9.94
C ILE A 125 15.25 4.26 -10.41
N GLU A 126 14.81 3.53 -11.45
CA GLU A 126 15.55 2.43 -12.07
C GLU A 126 16.96 2.88 -12.48
N GLN A 127 17.10 4.01 -13.19
CA GLN A 127 18.41 4.55 -13.56
C GLN A 127 19.31 4.89 -12.37
N LYS A 128 18.74 5.26 -11.21
CA LYS A 128 19.51 5.58 -10.01
C LYS A 128 19.98 4.33 -9.25
N ILE A 129 19.16 3.28 -9.22
CA ILE A 129 19.44 2.06 -8.43
C ILE A 129 20.10 0.96 -9.28
N TRP A 130 19.93 1.02 -10.60
CA TRP A 130 20.59 0.14 -11.55
C TRP A 130 22.03 0.61 -11.81
N PRO A 131 23.01 -0.31 -11.97
CA PRO A 131 22.91 -1.77 -11.87
C PRO A 131 23.11 -2.32 -10.45
N LYS A 132 23.31 -1.47 -9.45
CA LYS A 132 23.73 -1.88 -8.09
C LYS A 132 22.75 -2.86 -7.43
N CYS A 133 21.46 -2.65 -7.62
CA CYS A 133 20.40 -3.51 -7.04
C CYS A 133 19.87 -4.57 -8.02
N LYS A 134 20.51 -4.77 -9.17
CA LYS A 134 20.05 -5.70 -10.22
C LYS A 134 19.79 -7.10 -9.66
N THR A 135 20.76 -7.64 -8.93
CA THR A 135 20.71 -9.01 -8.41
C THR A 135 19.56 -9.17 -7.41
N ASP A 136 19.42 -8.22 -6.48
CA ASP A 136 18.38 -8.24 -5.44
C ASP A 136 16.98 -8.15 -6.06
N ILE A 137 16.80 -7.30 -7.08
CA ILE A 137 15.54 -7.17 -7.81
C ILE A 137 15.20 -8.48 -8.51
N TRP A 138 16.14 -9.08 -9.24
CA TRP A 138 15.90 -10.35 -9.93
C TRP A 138 15.62 -11.51 -8.97
N GLU A 139 16.32 -11.56 -7.83
CA GLU A 139 16.07 -12.56 -6.79
C GLU A 139 14.67 -12.39 -6.17
N TYR A 140 14.27 -11.15 -5.88
CA TYR A 140 12.93 -10.85 -5.39
C TYR A 140 11.85 -11.24 -6.40
N VAL A 141 12.00 -10.86 -7.67
CA VAL A 141 11.08 -11.23 -8.76
C VAL A 141 10.99 -12.76 -8.89
N GLY A 142 12.13 -13.46 -8.84
CA GLY A 142 12.19 -14.92 -8.86
C GLY A 142 11.43 -15.55 -7.69
N LYS A 143 11.61 -15.04 -6.47
CA LYS A 143 10.87 -15.48 -5.27
C LYS A 143 9.36 -15.28 -5.42
N VAL A 144 8.93 -14.11 -5.91
CA VAL A 144 7.50 -13.80 -6.11
C VAL A 144 6.88 -14.67 -7.18
N TYR A 145 7.56 -14.86 -8.32
CA TYR A 145 7.10 -15.72 -9.42
C TYR A 145 6.97 -17.18 -8.97
N ASN A 146 7.97 -17.70 -8.26
CA ASN A 146 7.96 -19.06 -7.75
C ASN A 146 6.85 -19.26 -6.71
N LYS A 147 6.67 -18.31 -5.77
CA LYS A 147 5.60 -18.38 -4.76
C LYS A 147 4.20 -18.44 -5.36
N ARG A 148 3.97 -17.79 -6.51
CA ARG A 148 2.70 -17.83 -7.26
C ARG A 148 2.52 -19.11 -8.07
N ASN A 149 3.61 -19.76 -8.48
CA ASN A 149 3.60 -20.96 -9.34
C ASN A 149 3.86 -22.29 -8.60
N ILE A 150 3.98 -22.29 -7.27
CA ILE A 150 3.92 -23.52 -6.47
C ILE A 150 2.48 -24.09 -6.61
N LYS A 151 2.30 -24.97 -7.60
CA LYS A 151 1.10 -25.79 -7.72
C LYS A 151 1.01 -26.63 -6.45
N LYS A 152 -0.07 -26.44 -5.67
CA LYS A 152 -0.45 -27.40 -4.63
C LYS A 152 -0.73 -28.74 -5.29
N VAL A 153 0.26 -29.63 -5.28
CA VAL A 153 0.06 -31.03 -5.64
C VAL A 153 -0.60 -31.71 -4.46
N TYR A 154 -1.77 -32.30 -4.68
CA TYR A 154 -2.41 -33.15 -3.70
C TYR A 154 -1.47 -34.32 -3.38
N PRO A 155 -1.25 -34.67 -2.10
CA PRO A 155 -0.53 -35.88 -1.77
C PRO A 155 -1.32 -37.05 -2.37
N GLY A 156 -0.71 -37.76 -3.32
CA GLY A 156 -1.33 -38.91 -3.97
C GLY A 156 -1.81 -39.92 -2.93
N LYS A 157 -3.00 -40.49 -3.15
CA LYS A 157 -3.57 -41.58 -2.34
C LYS A 157 -2.48 -42.62 -2.08
N LYS A 158 -2.10 -42.84 -0.82
CA LYS A 158 -1.29 -44.00 -0.44
C LYS A 158 -2.08 -45.23 -0.89
N ARG A 159 -1.56 -45.96 -1.89
CA ARG A 159 -2.05 -47.30 -2.20
C ARG A 159 -1.77 -48.14 -0.97
N HIS A 160 -2.81 -48.51 -0.23
CA HIS A 160 -2.74 -49.67 0.65
C HIS A 160 -2.52 -50.87 -0.27
N LEU A 161 -1.29 -51.38 -0.28
CA LEU A 161 -1.00 -52.73 -0.73
C LEU A 161 -1.59 -53.65 0.33
N LEU A 162 -2.67 -54.33 -0.03
CA LEU A 162 -3.16 -55.54 0.64
C LEU A 162 -2.28 -56.72 0.21
#